data_AF-A0A1K1PAR4-F1
#
_entry.id   AF-A0A1K1PAR4-F1
#
_cell.length_a   1.000
_cell.length_b   1.000
_cell.length_c   1.000
_cell.angle_alpha   90.00
_cell.angle_beta   90.00
_cell.angle_gamma   90.00
#
_symmetry.space_group_name_H-M   'P 1'
#
loop_
_entity.id
_entity.type
_entity.pdbx_description
1 polymer ?
#
loop_
_entity_poly.entity_id
_entity_poly.type
_entity_poly.pdbx_seq_one_letter_code
_entity_poly.pdbx_strand_id
1 'polypeptide(L)' 'MAVWLSENIGNIVVIIIVIAVLALALRSIIKDRLSGKGGCGCGCSSCAMKGKCHTAKK' A
#
# COMPACT_ATOMS: atom_id res chain seq x y z
N MET A 1 -15.30 26.63 -23.72
CA MET A 1 -15.07 25.37 -22.96
C MET A 1 -13.58 25.08 -22.75
N ALA A 2 -12.69 25.32 -23.72
CA ALA A 2 -11.24 25.13 -23.54
C ALA A 2 -10.60 26.03 -22.46
N VAL A 3 -11.13 27.25 -22.26
CA VAL A 3 -10.64 28.24 -21.28
C VAL A 3 -10.74 27.75 -19.83
N TRP A 4 -11.75 26.95 -19.50
CA TRP A 4 -11.90 26.41 -18.15
C TRP A 4 -10.79 25.41 -17.81
N LEU A 5 -10.35 24.64 -18.81
CA LEU A 5 -9.28 23.66 -18.64
C LEU A 5 -7.91 24.35 -18.49
N SER A 6 -7.67 25.47 -19.18
CA SER A 6 -6.43 26.24 -19.06
C SER A 6 -6.32 26.99 -17.74
N GLU A 7 -7.42 27.57 -17.25
CA GLU A 7 -7.46 28.28 -15.97
C GLU A 7 -7.23 27.34 -14.77
N ASN A 8 -7.67 26.09 -14.89
CA ASN A 8 -7.59 25.10 -13.80
C ASN A 8 -6.44 24.09 -13.99
N ILE A 9 -5.55 24.30 -14.98
CA ILE A 9 -4.50 23.32 -15.31
C ILE A 9 -3.56 23.06 -14.13
N GLY A 10 -3.25 24.09 -13.34
CA GLY A 10 -2.45 23.95 -12.12
C GLY A 10 -3.13 23.06 -11.09
N ASN A 11 -4.45 23.22 -10.89
CA ASN A 11 -5.21 22.43 -9.93
C ASN A 11 -5.30 20.94 -10.35
N ILE A 12 -5.45 20.69 -11.66
CA ILE A 12 -5.44 19.34 -12.23
C ILE A 12 -4.09 18.65 -11.95
N VAL A 13 -2.97 19.35 -12.17
CA VAL A 13 -1.63 18.81 -11.90
C VAL A 13 -1.45 18.47 -10.42
N VAL A 14 -1.89 19.34 -9.51
CA VAL A 14 -1.82 19.07 -8.07
C VAL A 14 -2.62 17.83 -7.69
N ILE A 15 -3.85 17.68 -8.20
CA ILE A 15 -4.69 16.51 -7.93
C ILE A 15 -4.01 15.22 -8.43
N ILE A 16 -3.42 15.23 -9.62
CA ILE A 16 -2.70 14.07 -10.18
C ILE A 16 -1.53 13.67 -9.26
N ILE A 17 -0.74 14.64 -8.79
CA ILE A 17 0.39 14.37 -7.89
C ILE A 17 -0.10 13.75 -6.57
N VAL A 18 -1.15 14.31 -5.97
CA VAL A 18 -1.74 13.78 -4.73
C VAL A 18 -2.21 12.34 -4.92
N ILE A 19 -2.94 12.06 -6.01
CA ILE A 19 -3.41 10.69 -6.33
C ILE A 19 -2.22 9.74 -6.52
N ALA A 20 -1.17 10.17 -7.21
CA ALA A 20 0.01 9.34 -7.44
C ALA A 20 0.71 8.98 -6.13
N VAL A 21 0.89 9.94 -5.21
CA VAL A 21 1.48 9.70 -3.89
C VAL A 21 0.61 8.75 -3.05
N LEU A 22 -0.71 8.96 -3.03
CA LEU A 22 -1.64 8.08 -2.34
C LEU A 22 -1.61 6.65 -2.91
N ALA A 23 -1.57 6.51 -4.24
CA ALA A 23 -1.49 5.21 -4.90
C ALA A 23 -0.19 4.48 -4.56
N LEU A 24 0.95 5.19 -4.51
CA LEU A 24 2.23 4.62 -4.10
C LEU A 24 2.21 4.16 -2.63
N ALA A 25 1.64 4.97 -1.74
CA ALA A 25 1.49 4.62 -0.32
C ALA A 25 0.59 3.39 -0.12
N LEU A 26 -0.56 3.33 -0.81
CA LEU A 26 -1.43 2.16 -0.77
C LEU A 26 -0.73 0.94 -1.38
N ARG A 27 0.02 1.11 -2.47
CA ARG A 27 0.76 0.02 -3.11
C ARG A 27 1.83 -0.57 -2.18
N SER A 28 2.55 0.26 -1.41
CA SER A 28 3.54 -0.27 -0.45
C SER A 28 2.85 -1.08 0.64
N ILE A 29 1.75 -0.56 1.21
CA ILE A 29 0.97 -1.27 2.22
C ILE A 29 0.42 -2.59 1.67
N ILE A 30 -0.21 -2.57 0.49
CA ILE A 30 -0.77 -3.78 -0.15
C ILE A 30 0.35 -4.78 -0.41
N LYS A 31 1.48 -4.35 -0.99
CA LYS A 31 2.63 -5.23 -1.23
C LYS A 31 3.15 -5.83 0.06
N ASP A 32 3.25 -5.07 1.14
CA ASP A 32 3.71 -5.55 2.44
C ASP A 32 2.71 -6.55 3.04
N ARG A 33 1.39 -6.30 2.90
CA ARG A 33 0.35 -7.26 3.29
C ARG A 33 0.45 -8.56 2.48
N LEU A 34 0.59 -8.48 1.16
CA LEU A 34 0.75 -9.66 0.28
C LEU A 34 2.05 -10.41 0.55
N SER A 35 3.12 -9.71 0.91
CA SER A 35 4.42 -10.30 1.25
C SER A 35 4.43 -10.94 2.64
N GLY A 36 3.28 -11.04 3.31
CA GLY A 36 3.16 -11.64 4.64
C GLY A 36 3.64 -10.75 5.79
N LYS A 37 4.06 -9.50 5.53
CA LYS A 37 4.42 -8.53 6.59
C LYS A 37 3.20 -7.98 7.34
N GLY A 38 1.99 -8.25 6.84
CA GLY A 38 0.73 -7.91 7.49
C GLY A 38 0.35 -8.77 8.70
N GLY A 39 1.13 -9.80 9.02
CA GLY A 39 0.92 -10.71 10.16
C GLY A 39 1.54 -10.22 11.47
N CYS A 40 1.47 -11.06 12.52
CA CYS A 40 1.91 -10.78 13.89
C CYS A 40 3.12 -9.83 13.98
N GLY A 41 2.93 -8.65 14.60
CA GLY A 41 3.88 -7.53 14.59
C GLY A 41 5.28 -7.81 15.20
N CYS A 42 5.51 -9.01 15.74
CA CYS A 42 6.82 -9.46 16.23
C CYS A 42 7.64 -10.30 15.21
N GLY A 43 7.17 -10.46 13.97
CA GLY A 43 7.81 -11.34 12.99
C GLY A 43 7.64 -12.83 13.34
N CYS A 44 7.64 -13.70 12.34
CA CYS A 44 7.36 -15.13 12.56
C CYS A 44 8.49 -15.89 13.27
N SER A 45 9.68 -15.29 13.45
CA SER A 45 10.84 -15.99 14.03
C SER A 45 10.70 -16.29 15.53
N SER A 46 10.07 -15.40 16.31
CA SER A 46 9.82 -15.58 17.76
C SER A 46 8.33 -15.52 18.12
N CYS A 47 7.44 -15.63 17.13
CA CYS A 47 6.00 -15.63 17.37
C CYS A 47 5.59 -16.89 18.16
N ALA A 48 4.90 -16.72 19.29
CA ALA A 48 4.36 -17.82 20.11
C ALA A 48 3.45 -18.77 19.32
N MET A 49 2.86 -18.29 18.22
CA MET A 49 2.01 -19.07 17.30
C MET A 49 2.75 -19.65 16.08
N LYS A 50 4.08 -19.53 15.99
CA LYS A 50 4.91 -20.01 14.86
C LYS A 50 4.60 -21.45 14.42
N GLY A 51 4.39 -22.35 15.38
CA GLY A 51 4.10 -23.76 15.12
C GLY A 51 2.69 -24.07 14.59
N LYS A 52 1.73 -23.14 14.74
CA LYS A 52 0.35 -23.29 14.22
C LYS A 52 0.17 -22.54 12.89
N CYS A 53 0.79 -21.37 12.73
CA CYS A 53 0.68 -20.56 11.52
C CYS A 53 1.46 -21.14 10.33
N HIS A 54 2.61 -21.79 10.58
CA HIS A 54 3.37 -22.51 9.55
C HIS A 54 3.23 -24.02 9.79
N THR A 55 2.06 -24.58 9.48
CA THR A 55 1.92 -26.03 9.42
C THR A 55 2.71 -26.53 8.19
N ALA A 56 3.87 -27.14 8.42
CA ALA A 56 4.53 -27.91 7.38
C ALA A 56 3.60 -29.09 7.08
N LYS A 57 2.97 -29.09 5.90
CA LYS A 57 2.27 -30.28 5.43
C LYS A 57 3.29 -31.41 5.36
N LYS A 58 3.16 -32.40 6.26
CA LYS A 58 3.63 -33.76 6.01
C LYS A 58 2.48 -34.52 5.37
#